data_AF-A0A3B8W3Q7-F1
#
_entry.id   AF-A0A3B8W3Q7-F1
#
_cell.length_a   1.000
_cell.length_b   1.000
_cell.length_c   1.000
_cell.angle_alpha   90.00
_cell.angle_beta   90.00
_cell.angle_gamma   90.00
#
_symmetry.space_group_name_H-M   'P 1'
#
loop_
_entity.id
_entity.type
_entity.pdbx_description
1 polymer ?
#
loop_
_entity_poly.entity_id
_entity_poly.type
_entity_poly.pdbx_seq_one_letter_code
_entity_poly.pdbx_strand_id
1 'polypeptide(L)' 'MKDTFRKACYTYLKFLGGRLHLLKNSQTGKTEVFMSNKNHASWGLVYKNTHLEFVSSTSGATR' A
#
# COMPACT_ATOMS: atom_id res chain seq x y z
N MET A 1 -9.21 3.43 -12.56
CA MET A 1 -8.45 3.59 -11.28
C MET A 1 -8.88 2.66 -10.14
N LYS A 2 -9.88 1.76 -10.29
CA LYS A 2 -10.44 1.00 -9.15
C LYS A 2 -9.89 -0.43 -8.98
N ASP A 3 -9.18 -0.98 -9.97
CA ASP A 3 -8.92 -2.41 -10.01
C ASP A 3 -7.62 -2.88 -9.33
N THR A 4 -6.54 -2.10 -9.31
CA THR A 4 -5.24 -2.65 -8.91
C THR A 4 -5.18 -3.04 -7.43
N PHE A 5 -5.75 -2.22 -6.55
CA PHE A 5 -5.80 -2.55 -5.13
C PHE A 5 -6.77 -3.69 -4.83
N ARG A 6 -7.96 -3.64 -5.43
CA ARG A 6 -8.98 -4.67 -5.21
C ARG A 6 -8.51 -6.04 -5.73
N LYS A 7 -7.83 -6.09 -6.88
CA LYS A 7 -7.21 -7.32 -7.42
C LYS A 7 -6.08 -7.85 -6.53
N ALA A 8 -5.30 -6.95 -5.93
CA ALA A 8 -4.22 -7.33 -5.02
C ALA A 8 -4.68 -7.52 -3.56
N CYS A 9 -6.00 -7.54 -3.30
CA CYS A 9 -6.57 -7.65 -1.96
C CYS A 9 -6.10 -6.56 -0.98
N TYR A 10 -5.92 -5.34 -1.46
CA TYR A 10 -5.64 -4.17 -0.65
C TYR A 10 -6.79 -3.17 -0.65
N THR A 11 -6.99 -2.52 0.49
CA THR A 11 -7.88 -1.38 0.64
C THR A 11 -7.05 -0.14 0.94
N TYR A 12 -7.19 0.91 0.15
CA TYR A 12 -6.50 2.17 0.40
C TYR A 12 -7.10 2.85 1.64
N LEU A 13 -6.28 3.18 2.64
CA LEU A 13 -6.74 3.86 3.85
C LEU A 13 -6.51 5.37 3.76
N LYS A 14 -5.24 5.80 3.69
CA LYS A 14 -4.89 7.24 3.70
C LYS A 14 -3.50 7.52 3.14
N PHE A 15 -3.26 8.78 2.79
CA PHE A 15 -1.92 9.30 2.51
C PHE A 15 -1.30 9.81 3.82
N LEU A 16 -0.03 9.47 4.08
CA LEU A 16 0.70 9.86 5.28
C LEU A 16 1.60 11.09 5.07
N GLY A 17 1.76 11.57 3.83
CA GLY A 17 2.76 12.58 3.50
C GLY A 17 4.08 11.95 3.05
N GLY A 18 4.96 12.76 2.44
CA GLY A 18 6.29 12.30 2.05
C GLY A 18 6.33 11.11 1.09
N ARG A 19 5.29 10.94 0.26
CA ARG A 19 5.08 9.80 -0.67
C ARG A 19 4.66 8.48 0.01
N LEU A 20 4.36 8.49 1.31
CA LEU A 20 3.88 7.32 2.03
C LEU A 20 2.35 7.19 1.95
N HIS A 21 1.91 5.97 1.69
CA HIS A 21 0.52 5.56 1.60
C HIS A 21 0.26 4.43 2.58
N LEU A 22 -0.87 4.49 3.26
CA LEU A 22 -1.33 3.47 4.17
C LEU A 22 -2.40 2.63 3.49
N LEU A 23 -2.15 1.34 3.36
CA LEU A 23 -3.06 0.37 2.77
C LEU A 23 -3.37 -0.72 3.81
N LYS A 24 -4.57 -1.25 3.80
CA LYS A 24 -4.95 -2.42 4.58
C LYS A 24 -4.97 -3.63 3.68
N ASN A 25 -4.21 -4.66 4.03
CA ASN A 25 -4.31 -5.95 3.38
C ASN A 25 -5.60 -6.64 3.86
N SER A 26 -6.51 -6.89 2.92
CA SER A 26 -7.81 -7.50 3.18
C SER A 26 -7.72 -8.99 3.50
N GLN A 27 -6.63 -9.68 3.13
CA GLN A 27 -6.42 -11.10 3.45
C GLN A 27 -5.88 -11.29 4.86
N THR A 28 -4.91 -10.48 5.26
CA THR A 28 -4.23 -10.63 6.57
C THR A 28 -4.78 -9.70 7.65
N GLY A 29 -5.60 -8.71 7.27
CA GLY A 29 -6.10 -7.66 8.15
C GLY A 29 -5.05 -6.64 8.57
N LYS A 30 -3.78 -6.80 8.15
CA LYS A 30 -2.66 -5.94 8.53
C LYS A 30 -2.72 -4.61 7.81
N THR A 31 -2.20 -3.60 8.48
CA THR A 31 -1.99 -2.28 7.88
C THR A 31 -0.55 -2.17 7.43
N GLU A 32 -0.36 -1.81 6.18
CA GLU A 32 0.92 -1.85 5.48
C GLU A 32 1.18 -0.49 4.83
N VAL A 33 2.42 -0.03 4.97
CA VAL A 33 2.89 1.24 4.45
C VAL A 33 3.57 0.98 3.12
N PHE A 34 3.14 1.73 2.12
CA PHE A 34 3.73 1.72 0.79
C PHE A 34 4.28 3.10 0.44
N MET A 35 5.42 3.15 -0.24
CA MET A 35 6.02 4.39 -0.73
C MET A 35 5.80 4.54 -2.23
N SER A 36 5.41 5.72 -2.70
CA SER A 36 5.36 6.01 -4.13
C SER A 36 6.77 6.16 -4.70
N ASN A 37 7.16 5.20 -5.54
CA ASN A 37 8.40 5.17 -6.27
C ASN A 37 8.13 5.48 -7.75
N LYS A 38 8.83 6.50 -8.28
CA LYS A 38 8.62 6.98 -9.66
C LYS A 38 9.40 6.17 -10.71
N ASN A 39 10.44 5.43 -10.31
CA ASN A 39 11.39 4.85 -11.27
C ASN A 39 11.35 3.34 -11.37
N HIS A 40 10.95 2.62 -10.31
CA HIS A 40 10.79 1.16 -10.32
C HIS A 40 10.14 0.70 -9.02
N ALA A 41 9.39 -0.40 -9.01
CA ALA A 41 9.18 -1.17 -7.79
C ALA A 41 9.49 -2.63 -8.09
N SER A 42 10.46 -3.21 -7.39
CA SER A 42 10.84 -4.61 -7.54
C SER A 42 9.72 -5.55 -7.07
N TRP A 43 8.92 -5.10 -6.10
CA TRP A 43 7.68 -5.74 -5.65
C TRP A 43 6.72 -4.66 -5.17
N GLY A 44 5.53 -4.54 -5.78
CA GLY A 44 4.65 -3.41 -5.50
C GLY A 44 3.31 -3.39 -6.21
N LEU A 45 2.54 -2.33 -5.95
CA LEU A 45 1.21 -2.09 -6.50
C LEU A 45 1.23 -0.92 -7.47
N VAL A 46 0.60 -1.05 -8.64
CA VAL A 46 0.49 0.07 -9.58
C VAL A 46 -0.77 0.89 -9.28
N TYR A 47 -0.59 2.10 -8.77
CA TYR A 47 -1.68 3.03 -8.47
C TYR A 47 -1.54 4.33 -9.27
N LYS A 48 -2.53 4.65 -10.09
CA LYS A 48 -2.57 5.89 -10.90
C LYS A 48 -1.24 6.16 -11.65
N ASN A 49 -0.70 5.15 -12.33
CA ASN A 49 0.58 5.24 -13.03
C ASN A 49 1.81 5.48 -12.12
N THR A 50 1.69 5.15 -10.83
CA THR A 50 2.77 5.20 -9.85
C THR A 50 2.98 3.82 -9.26
N HIS A 51 4.24 3.41 -9.10
CA HIS A 51 4.55 2.17 -8.41
C HIS A 51 4.59 2.43 -6.90
N LEU A 52 3.89 1.61 -6.14
CA LEU A 52 3.87 1.63 -4.69
C LEU A 52 4.69 0.46 -4.20
N GLU A 53 5.80 0.76 -3.53
CA GLU A 53 6.73 -0.22 -2.99
C GLU A 53 6.40 -0.46 -1.51
N PHE A 54 6.34 -1.73 -1.12
CA PHE A 54 6.12 -2.08 0.28
C PHE A 54 7.31 -1.61 1.14
N VAL A 55 7.01 -0.92 2.25
CA VAL A 55 8.03 -0.42 3.18
C VAL A 55 8.01 -1.21 4.48
N SER A 56 6.83 -1.32 5.10
CA SER A 56 6.68 -1.93 6.42
C SER A 56 5.23 -2.31 6.71
N SER A 57 5.02 -3.38 7.47
CA SER A 57 3.71 -3.75 8.01
C SER A 57 3.67 -3.32 9.47
N THR A 58 2.70 -2.47 9.84
CA THR A 58 2.41 -2.23 11.25
C THR A 58 1.42 -3.27 11.71
N SER A 59 1.82 -4.13 12.65
CA SER A 59 0.84 -4.88 13.42
C SER A 59 0.08 -3.87 14.26
N GLY A 60 -1.21 -3.66 13.96
CA GLY A 60 -2.11 -3.05 14.92
C GLY A 60 -2.19 -3.99 16.13
N ALA A 61 -1.23 -3.90 17.03
CA ALA A 61 -1.29 -4.52 18.33
C ALA A 61 -2.29 -3.71 19.13
N THR A 62 -3.56 -4.11 19.08
CA THR A 62 -4.49 -3.88 20.17
C THR A 62 -3.83 -4.41 21.44
N ARG A 63 -3.43 -3.49 22.31
CA ARG A 63 -3.30 -3.73 23.74
C ARG A 63 -4.38 -2.90 24.42
#